data_AF-A0A8W8MKG5-F1
#
_entry.id   AF-A0A8W8MKG5-F1
#
_cell.length_a   1.000
_cell.length_b   1.000
_cell.length_c   1.000
_cell.angle_alpha   90.00
_cell.angle_beta   90.00
_cell.angle_gamma   90.00
#
_symmetry.space_group_name_H-M   'P 1'
#
loop_
_entity.id
_entity.type
_entity.pdbx_description
1 polymer ?
#
loop_
_entity_poly.entity_id
_entity_poly.type
_entity_poly.pdbx_seq_one_letter_code
_entity_poly.pdbx_strand_id
1 'polypeptide(L)'
;FTDLNEIHARLFDHRPILQGHINYFVREFEEKRNDHEIERLKKLNEDIRDMKDELLPQSTKGMDLFLANLTAKLKVATEVCNKVENKENSMDTEFLEKERVQRKDEWIEFLGQQAKTCEEIDEEFTEQAGILARHYAELEKNLKTVNSSVP
;
A
#
# COMPACT_ATOMS: atom_id res chain seq x y z
N PHE A 1 7.84 64.86 87.02
CA PHE A 1 8.41 64.97 85.65
C PHE A 1 8.68 63.61 85.01
N THR A 2 8.61 62.50 85.74
CA THR A 2 8.82 61.14 85.25
C THR A 2 7.83 60.74 84.14
N ASP A 3 6.55 61.08 84.30
CA ASP A 3 5.51 60.72 83.31
C ASP A 3 5.72 61.37 81.93
N LEU A 4 6.19 62.62 81.87
CA LEU A 4 6.36 63.32 80.59
C LEU A 4 7.50 62.71 79.76
N ASN A 5 8.59 62.32 80.43
CA ASN A 5 9.70 61.63 79.78
C ASN A 5 9.34 60.22 79.34
N GLU A 6 8.50 59.52 80.09
CA GLU A 6 8.01 58.18 79.73
C GLU A 6 7.09 58.22 78.52
N ILE A 7 6.17 59.19 78.46
CA ILE A 7 5.30 59.43 77.31
C ILE A 7 6.15 59.76 76.08
N HIS A 8 7.15 60.64 76.20
CA HIS A 8 8.05 60.99 75.11
C HIS A 8 8.87 59.78 74.62
N ALA A 9 9.39 58.96 75.54
CA ALA A 9 10.13 57.74 75.19
C ALA A 9 9.25 56.72 74.44
N ARG A 10 7.97 56.60 74.80
CA ARG A 10 7.03 55.69 74.13
C ARG A 10 6.59 56.19 72.76
N LEU A 11 6.43 57.50 72.57
CA LEU A 11 6.04 58.10 71.29
C LEU A 11 7.11 57.89 70.20
N PHE A 12 8.38 57.89 70.59
CA PHE A 12 9.50 57.67 69.67
C PHE A 12 10.04 56.23 69.70
N ASP A 13 9.33 55.31 70.36
CA ASP A 13 9.67 53.89 70.33
C ASP A 13 9.23 53.28 68.99
N HIS A 14 10.18 53.11 68.08
CA HIS A 14 9.95 52.55 66.75
C HIS A 14 9.87 51.02 66.75
N ARG A 15 10.20 50.35 67.87
CA ARG A 15 10.24 48.89 67.97
C ARG A 15 8.92 48.22 67.59
N PRO A 16 7.73 48.71 68.01
CA PRO A 16 6.45 48.11 67.61
C PRO A 16 6.20 48.20 66.10
N ILE A 17 6.58 49.31 65.47
CA ILE A 17 6.41 49.53 64.04
C ILE A 17 7.34 48.60 63.27
N LEU A 18 8.64 48.59 63.60
CA LEU A 18 9.60 47.70 62.95
C LEU A 18 9.23 46.23 63.13
N GLN A 19 8.81 45.82 64.34
CA GLN A 19 8.39 44.45 64.58
C GLN A 19 7.14 44.08 63.76
N GLY A 20 6.18 45.00 63.63
CA GLY A 20 5.02 44.82 62.76
C GLY A 20 5.41 44.62 61.29
N HIS A 21 6.34 45.41 60.78
CA HIS A 21 6.85 45.27 59.41
C HIS A 21 7.65 43.98 59.20
N ILE A 22 8.50 43.59 60.16
CA ILE A 22 9.25 42.33 60.10
C ILE A 22 8.28 41.15 60.08
N ASN A 23 7.29 41.12 60.98
CA ASN A 23 6.30 40.05 61.04
C ASN A 23 5.44 40.00 59.77
N TYR A 24 5.07 41.15 59.20
CA TYR A 24 4.37 41.22 57.93
C TYR A 24 5.23 40.66 56.79
N PHE A 25 6.51 41.04 56.74
CA PHE A 25 7.44 40.56 55.71
C PHE A 25 7.61 39.03 55.77
N VAL A 26 7.86 38.48 56.95
CA VAL A 26 7.96 37.02 57.17
C VAL A 26 6.67 36.32 56.75
N ARG A 27 5.51 36.81 57.19
CA ARG A 27 4.23 36.19 56.85
C ARG A 27 3.95 36.19 55.34
N GLU A 28 4.18 37.31 54.65
CA GLU A 28 3.85 37.40 53.23
C GLU A 28 4.87 36.67 52.34
N PHE A 29 6.16 36.70 52.69
CA PHE A 29 7.22 36.20 51.81
C PHE A 29 7.76 34.83 52.18
N GLU A 30 7.72 34.43 53.45
CA GLU A 30 8.17 33.11 53.89
C GLU A 30 6.97 32.18 54.12
N GLU A 31 5.93 32.62 54.85
CA GLU A 31 4.82 31.74 55.23
C GLU A 31 3.81 31.53 54.09
N LYS A 32 3.30 32.61 53.49
CA LYS A 32 2.27 32.52 52.43
C LYS A 32 2.84 32.05 51.09
N ARG A 33 4.03 32.52 50.72
CA ARG A 33 4.68 32.13 49.47
C ARG A 33 5.33 30.75 49.57
N ASN A 34 5.86 30.43 50.77
CA ASN A 34 6.44 29.13 51.12
C ASN A 34 7.45 28.66 50.04
N ASP A 35 7.67 27.35 49.95
CA ASP A 35 8.53 26.73 48.93
C ASP A 35 7.81 26.47 47.58
N HIS A 36 6.65 27.10 47.34
CA HIS A 36 5.85 26.82 46.12
C HIS A 36 6.62 27.08 44.83
N GLU A 37 7.45 28.12 44.79
CA GLU A 37 8.27 28.45 43.61
C GLU A 37 9.41 27.44 43.41
N ILE A 38 10.03 27.01 44.50
CA ILE A 38 11.06 25.97 44.49
C ILE A 38 10.47 24.66 43.97
N GLU A 39 9.30 24.27 44.46
CA GLU A 39 8.64 23.04 44.04
C GLU A 39 8.22 23.09 42.57
N ARG A 40 7.73 24.26 42.11
CA ARG A 40 7.44 24.48 40.69
C ARG A 40 8.68 24.37 39.82
N LEU A 41 9.81 24.90 40.27
CA LEU A 41 11.09 24.80 39.54
C LEU A 41 11.62 23.37 39.52
N LYS A 42 11.49 22.61 40.61
CA LYS A 42 11.84 21.19 40.64
C LYS A 42 11.02 20.40 39.63
N LYS A 43 9.69 20.57 39.65
CA LYS A 43 8.80 19.91 38.68
C LYS A 43 9.16 20.26 37.25
N LEU A 44 9.40 21.54 36.95
CA LEU A 44 9.83 21.96 35.62
C LEU A 44 11.15 21.31 35.21
N ASN A 45 12.09 21.18 36.14
CA ASN A 45 13.37 20.54 35.88
C ASN A 45 13.24 19.02 35.65
N GLU A 46 12.34 18.36 36.37
CA GLU A 46 11.96 16.96 36.12
C GLU A 46 11.35 16.80 34.72
N ASP A 47 10.35 17.62 34.37
CA ASP A 47 9.72 17.61 33.05
C ASP A 47 10.76 17.83 31.92
N ILE A 48 11.68 18.77 32.11
CA ILE A 48 12.78 19.03 31.15
C ILE A 48 13.69 17.80 31.02
N ARG A 49 14.01 17.15 32.14
CA ARG A 49 14.87 15.98 32.14
C ARG A 49 14.20 14.80 31.45
N ASP A 50 12.94 14.55 31.74
CA ASP A 50 12.16 13.47 31.10
C ASP A 50 12.04 13.72 29.59
N MET A 51 11.76 14.96 29.17
CA MET A 51 11.75 15.32 27.76
C MET A 51 13.10 15.09 27.08
N LYS A 52 14.18 15.54 27.71
CA LYS A 52 15.53 15.49 27.15
C LYS A 52 16.10 14.07 27.10
N ASP A 53 15.97 13.32 28.19
CA ASP A 53 16.67 12.06 28.38
C ASP A 53 15.84 10.87 27.88
N GLU A 54 14.51 10.98 27.83
CA GLU A 54 13.62 9.90 27.40
C GLU A 54 12.85 10.21 26.12
N LEU A 55 11.98 11.23 26.13
CA LEU A 55 11.01 11.43 25.05
C LEU A 55 11.67 11.80 23.72
N LEU A 56 12.61 12.76 23.73
CA LEU A 56 13.31 13.19 22.51
C LEU A 56 14.15 12.04 21.91
N PRO A 57 15.00 11.32 22.66
CA PRO A 57 15.75 10.19 22.12
C PRO A 57 14.87 9.06 21.58
N GLN A 58 13.77 8.72 22.26
CA GLN A 58 12.82 7.71 21.77
C GLN A 58 12.19 8.14 20.45
N SER A 59 11.76 9.41 20.36
CA SER A 59 11.16 9.97 19.16
C SER A 59 12.13 9.99 17.98
N THR A 60 13.38 10.43 18.20
CA THR A 60 14.44 10.42 17.18
C THR A 60 14.74 9.00 16.68
N LYS A 61 14.93 8.04 17.58
CA LYS A 61 15.15 6.63 17.19
C LYS A 61 13.99 6.05 16.41
N GLY A 62 12.76 6.36 16.83
CA GLY A 62 11.55 5.98 16.10
C GLY A 62 11.55 6.56 14.69
N MET A 63 11.79 7.86 14.56
CA MET A 63 11.88 8.55 13.27
C MET A 63 12.94 7.94 12.37
N ASP A 64 14.14 7.67 12.87
CA ASP A 64 15.23 7.08 12.06
C ASP A 64 14.82 5.72 11.46
N LEU A 65 14.16 4.87 12.25
CA LEU A 65 13.68 3.57 11.79
C LEU A 65 12.56 3.71 10.74
N PHE A 66 11.56 4.56 11.02
CA PHE A 66 10.43 4.76 10.12
C PHE A 66 10.84 5.40 8.81
N LEU A 67 11.71 6.43 8.85
CA LEU A 67 12.22 7.11 7.67
C LEU A 67 13.08 6.17 6.81
N ALA A 68 13.95 5.36 7.43
CA ALA A 68 14.72 4.36 6.69
C ALA A 68 13.81 3.35 5.97
N ASN A 69 12.77 2.85 6.65
CA ASN A 69 11.80 1.91 6.08
C ASN A 69 11.00 2.54 4.93
N LEU A 70 10.46 3.75 5.13
CA LEU A 70 9.73 4.50 4.10
C LEU A 70 10.62 4.76 2.88
N THR A 71 11.87 5.19 3.10
CA THR A 71 12.83 5.44 2.02
C THR A 71 13.10 4.18 1.21
N ALA A 72 13.29 3.04 1.87
CA ALA A 72 13.50 1.76 1.19
C ALA A 72 12.28 1.34 0.37
N LYS A 73 11.07 1.42 0.95
CA LYS A 73 9.82 1.12 0.23
C LYS A 73 9.60 2.03 -0.96
N LEU A 74 9.87 3.32 -0.81
CA LEU A 74 9.73 4.29 -1.88
C LEU A 74 10.70 4.00 -3.01
N LYS A 75 11.97 3.69 -2.71
CA LYS A 75 12.96 3.29 -3.72
C LYS A 75 12.49 2.08 -4.54
N VAL A 76 12.00 1.03 -3.86
CA VAL A 76 11.47 -0.16 -4.54
C VAL A 76 10.28 0.21 -5.43
N ALA A 77 9.33 1.01 -4.93
CA ALA A 77 8.18 1.44 -5.72
C ALA A 77 8.62 2.23 -6.97
N THR A 78 9.56 3.17 -6.81
CA THR A 78 10.13 3.92 -7.94
C THR A 78 10.82 3.01 -8.95
N GLU A 79 11.63 2.05 -8.50
CA GLU A 79 12.27 1.08 -9.40
C GLU A 79 11.26 0.24 -10.16
N VAL A 80 10.16 -0.18 -9.52
CA VAL A 80 9.08 -0.91 -10.19
C VAL A 80 8.40 -0.05 -11.24
N CYS A 81 8.05 1.20 -10.92
CA CYS A 81 7.48 2.14 -11.90
C CYS A 81 8.39 2.33 -13.11
N ASN A 82 9.68 2.59 -12.87
CA ASN A 82 10.67 2.75 -13.94
C ASN A 82 10.81 1.48 -14.79
N LYS A 83 10.73 0.29 -14.19
CA LYS A 83 10.76 -0.98 -14.93
C LYS A 83 9.54 -1.15 -15.83
N VAL A 84 8.35 -0.77 -15.35
CA VAL A 84 7.11 -0.83 -16.14
C VAL A 84 7.19 0.13 -17.32
N GLU A 85 7.57 1.39 -17.06
CA GLU A 85 7.73 2.42 -18.09
C GLU A 85 8.76 2.01 -19.16
N ASN A 86 9.92 1.52 -18.74
CA ASN A 86 10.94 1.04 -19.68
C ASN A 86 10.49 -0.21 -20.44
N LYS A 87 9.71 -1.11 -19.81
CA LYS A 87 9.17 -2.29 -20.48
C LYS A 87 8.19 -1.90 -21.59
N GLU A 88 7.32 -0.93 -21.32
CA GLU A 88 6.39 -0.38 -22.31
C GLU A 88 7.14 0.25 -23.49
N ASN A 89 8.22 1.00 -23.22
CA ASN A 89 9.08 1.57 -24.26
C ASN A 89 9.93 0.53 -25.03
N SER A 90 10.21 -0.64 -24.43
CA SER A 90 11.03 -1.71 -25.03
C SER A 90 10.24 -2.78 -25.77
N MET A 91 8.92 -2.87 -25.55
CA MET A 91 8.08 -3.75 -26.35
C MET A 91 8.03 -3.16 -27.75
N ASP A 92 8.72 -3.81 -28.68
CA ASP A 92 8.66 -3.51 -30.10
C ASP A 92 7.24 -3.87 -30.59
N THR A 93 6.32 -2.93 -30.39
CA THR A 93 4.90 -3.05 -30.71
C THR A 93 4.71 -3.34 -32.19
N GLU A 94 5.65 -2.87 -33.03
CA GLU A 94 5.66 -3.12 -34.46
C GLU A 94 6.02 -4.57 -34.80
N PHE A 95 7.02 -5.17 -34.14
CA PHE A 95 7.33 -6.60 -34.28
C PHE A 95 6.15 -7.48 -33.84
N LEU A 96 5.54 -7.18 -32.70
CA LEU A 96 4.40 -7.94 -32.18
C LEU A 96 3.18 -7.86 -33.11
N GLU A 97 2.93 -6.71 -33.72
CA GLU A 97 1.84 -6.55 -34.67
C GLU A 97 2.12 -7.29 -35.98
N LYS A 98 3.37 -7.26 -36.46
CA LYS A 98 3.79 -8.03 -37.63
C LYS A 98 3.59 -9.55 -37.43
N GLU A 99 4.00 -10.08 -36.29
CA GLU A 99 3.81 -11.50 -35.94
C GLU A 99 2.32 -11.88 -35.82
N ARG A 100 1.47 -10.95 -35.34
CA ARG A 100 0.01 -11.16 -35.29
C ARG A 100 -0.59 -11.26 -36.68
N VAL A 101 -0.19 -10.39 -37.61
CA VAL A 101 -0.65 -10.41 -39.00
C VAL A 101 -0.19 -11.70 -39.69
N GLN A 102 1.09 -12.06 -39.56
CA GLN A 102 1.62 -13.28 -40.15
C GLN A 102 0.85 -14.54 -39.69
N ARG A 103 0.64 -14.68 -38.37
CA ARG A 103 -0.09 -15.83 -37.82
C ARG A 103 -1.54 -15.89 -38.30
N LYS A 104 -2.16 -14.73 -38.55
CA LYS A 104 -3.53 -14.65 -39.10
C LYS A 104 -3.56 -15.12 -40.55
N ASP A 105 -2.57 -14.73 -41.34
CA ASP A 105 -2.47 -15.13 -42.75
C ASP A 105 -2.20 -16.64 -42.87
N GLU A 106 -1.26 -17.17 -42.08
CA GLU A 106 -0.98 -18.62 -41.97
C GLU A 106 -2.23 -19.40 -41.55
N TRP A 107 -3.03 -18.86 -40.63
CA TRP A 107 -4.28 -19.50 -40.19
C TRP A 107 -5.34 -19.52 -41.30
N ILE A 108 -5.47 -18.44 -42.06
CA ILE A 108 -6.39 -18.39 -43.20
C ILE A 108 -5.98 -19.40 -44.27
N GLU A 109 -4.69 -19.48 -44.58
CA GLU A 109 -4.16 -20.44 -45.55
C GLU A 109 -4.41 -21.88 -45.09
N PHE A 110 -4.10 -22.19 -43.84
CA PHE A 110 -4.35 -23.51 -43.24
C PHE A 110 -5.83 -23.90 -43.32
N LEU A 111 -6.75 -23.00 -42.96
CA LEU A 111 -8.19 -23.26 -43.06
C LEU A 111 -8.63 -23.49 -44.50
N GLY A 112 -8.07 -22.75 -45.47
CA GLY A 112 -8.33 -22.94 -46.89
C GLY A 112 -7.88 -24.31 -47.39
N GLN A 113 -6.66 -24.73 -47.01
CA GLN A 113 -6.14 -26.06 -47.35
C GLN A 113 -6.97 -27.18 -46.70
N GLN A 114 -7.38 -27.00 -45.44
CA GLN A 114 -8.22 -27.95 -44.73
C GLN A 114 -9.59 -28.10 -45.39
N ALA A 115 -10.22 -26.99 -45.80
CA ALA A 115 -11.51 -27.00 -46.49
C ALA A 115 -11.43 -27.76 -47.82
N LYS A 116 -10.38 -27.48 -48.61
CA LYS A 116 -10.12 -28.19 -49.88
C LYS A 116 -9.92 -29.70 -49.67
N THR A 117 -9.18 -30.07 -48.63
CA THR A 117 -8.95 -31.49 -48.30
C THR A 117 -10.25 -32.19 -47.90
N CYS A 118 -11.12 -31.53 -47.13
CA CYS A 118 -12.44 -32.08 -46.81
C CYS A 118 -13.30 -32.26 -48.05
N GLU A 119 -13.31 -31.29 -48.96
CA GLU A 119 -14.03 -31.38 -50.24
C GLU A 119 -13.54 -32.55 -51.10
N GLU A 120 -12.23 -32.73 -51.25
CA GLU A 120 -11.64 -33.85 -52.00
C GLU A 120 -12.02 -35.21 -51.38
N ILE A 121 -12.01 -35.33 -50.05
CA ILE A 121 -12.42 -36.56 -49.35
C ILE A 121 -13.92 -36.83 -49.53
N ASP A 122 -14.76 -35.81 -49.45
CA ASP A 122 -16.21 -35.95 -49.62
C ASP A 122 -16.56 -36.36 -51.06
N GLU A 123 -15.85 -35.82 -52.07
CA GLU A 123 -15.97 -36.23 -53.46
C GLU A 123 -15.58 -37.70 -53.66
N GLU A 124 -14.41 -38.11 -53.16
CA GLU A 124 -13.94 -39.50 -53.25
C GLU A 124 -14.91 -40.46 -52.55
N PHE A 125 -15.38 -40.09 -51.35
CA PHE A 125 -16.35 -40.89 -50.61
C PHE A 125 -17.67 -41.04 -51.39
N THR A 126 -18.16 -39.95 -51.99
CA THR A 126 -19.39 -39.97 -52.80
C THR A 126 -19.24 -40.85 -54.03
N GLU A 127 -18.08 -40.79 -54.70
CA GLU A 127 -17.78 -41.65 -55.85
C GLU A 127 -17.76 -43.13 -55.45
N GLN A 128 -17.03 -43.49 -54.39
CA GLN A 128 -16.94 -44.86 -53.89
C GLN A 128 -18.29 -45.39 -53.41
N ALA A 129 -19.06 -44.58 -52.67
CA ALA A 129 -20.42 -44.93 -52.27
C ALA A 129 -21.32 -45.18 -53.48
N GLY A 130 -21.18 -44.36 -54.54
CA GLY A 130 -21.90 -44.54 -55.80
C GLY A 130 -21.51 -45.82 -56.56
N ILE A 131 -20.23 -46.19 -56.57
CA ILE A 131 -19.74 -47.46 -57.14
C ILE A 131 -20.33 -48.63 -56.36
N LEU A 132 -20.27 -48.58 -55.04
CA LEU A 132 -20.76 -49.64 -54.16
C LEU A 132 -22.27 -49.83 -54.31
N ALA A 133 -23.04 -48.73 -54.35
CA ALA A 133 -24.48 -48.75 -54.56
C ALA A 133 -24.85 -49.39 -55.91
N ARG A 134 -24.13 -49.05 -56.99
CA ARG A 134 -24.31 -49.67 -58.32
C ARG A 134 -24.04 -51.17 -58.28
N HIS A 135 -22.94 -51.58 -57.65
CA HIS A 135 -22.59 -53.00 -57.52
C HIS A 135 -23.66 -53.81 -56.77
N TYR A 136 -24.16 -53.30 -55.64
CA TYR A 136 -25.23 -53.98 -54.90
C TYR A 136 -26.57 -53.98 -55.65
N ALA A 137 -26.92 -52.91 -56.37
CA ALA A 137 -28.12 -52.88 -57.19
C ALA A 137 -28.08 -53.91 -58.33
N GLU A 138 -26.90 -54.10 -58.95
CA GLU A 138 -26.69 -55.13 -59.97
C GLU A 138 -26.77 -56.54 -59.39
N LEU A 139 -26.17 -56.77 -58.22
CA LEU A 139 -26.27 -58.04 -57.50
C LEU A 139 -27.72 -58.35 -57.12
N GLU A 140 -28.48 -57.37 -56.62
CA GLU A 140 -29.90 -57.53 -56.29
C GLU A 140 -30.73 -57.87 -57.54
N LYS A 141 -30.46 -57.21 -58.67
CA LYS A 141 -31.09 -57.54 -59.96
C LYS A 141 -30.78 -58.97 -60.39
N ASN A 142 -29.52 -59.39 -60.27
CA ASN A 142 -29.09 -60.75 -60.61
C ASN A 142 -29.70 -61.80 -59.67
N LEU A 143 -29.87 -61.50 -58.39
CA LEU A 143 -30.58 -62.38 -57.46
C LEU A 143 -32.07 -62.50 -57.79
N LYS A 144 -32.72 -61.40 -58.19
CA LYS A 144 -34.13 -61.41 -58.62
C LYS A 144 -34.33 -62.20 -59.93
N THR A 145 -33.40 -62.11 -60.88
CA THR A 145 -33.48 -62.89 -62.12
C THR A 145 -33.28 -64.39 -61.87
N VAL A 146 -32.34 -64.77 -60.99
CA VAL A 146 -32.15 -66.16 -60.55
C VAL A 146 -33.36 -66.71 -59.81
N ASN A 147 -33.98 -65.92 -58.91
CA ASN A 147 -35.21 -66.32 -58.22
C ASN A 147 -36.44 -66.39 -59.15
N SER A 148 -36.44 -65.71 -60.30
CA SER A 148 -37.49 -65.83 -61.32
C SER A 148 -37.27 -66.97 -62.33
N SER A 149 -36.09 -67.64 -62.30
CA SER A 149 -35.73 -68.74 -63.22
C SER A 149 -35.74 -70.13 -62.58
N VAL A 150 -36.23 -70.27 -61.35
CA VAL A 150 -36.50 -71.55 -60.68
C VAL A 150 -37.99 -71.55 -60.29
N PRO A 151 -38.77 -72.59 -60.67
CA PRO A 151 -40.24 -72.61 -60.54
C PRO A 151 -40.76 -72.59 -59.11
#